data_AF-A0A257J3S8-F1
#
_entry.id   AF-A0A257J3S8-F1
#
_cell.length_a   1.000
_cell.length_b   1.000
_cell.length_c   1.000
_cell.angle_alpha   90.00
_cell.angle_beta   90.00
_cell.angle_gamma   90.00
#
_symmetry.space_group_name_H-M   'P 1'
#
loop_
_entity.id
_entity.type
_entity.pdbx_description
1 polymer ?
#
loop_
_entity_poly.entity_id
_entity_poly.type
_entity_poly.pdbx_seq_one_letter_code
_entity_poly.pdbx_strand_id
1 'polypeptide(L)'
;MGKEAEVPAVFPDGEDLGRLQLEGARLIFRGAARRVYDGEALLGVSAMGGDLILPDGARFRLGEKQASAWADAILNPKTRLDKLGVKPGMAVAIRNVDDDALVDELTARGVTLVDTRFDILFYGADTVAEVQGLAGLMEVMAPKAAVWIVSRKGKAATIKDVEVMTAAKALGLVDSRVVGFSPTLTALRFTKRRP
;
A
#
# COMPACT_ATOMS: atom_id res chain seq x y z
N MET A 1 -3.24 2.27 -0.17
CA MET A 1 -4.50 2.98 -0.40
C MET A 1 -5.63 2.08 0.05
N GLY A 2 -6.42 2.55 1.02
CA GLY A 2 -7.67 1.89 1.42
C GLY A 2 -8.79 2.17 0.41
N LYS A 3 -9.96 1.57 0.63
CA LYS A 3 -11.20 1.92 -0.10
C LYS A 3 -12.06 2.80 0.80
N GLU A 4 -12.79 3.74 0.23
CA GLU A 4 -13.79 4.52 0.98
C GLU A 4 -15.00 4.86 0.13
N ALA A 5 -16.16 4.97 0.78
CA ALA A 5 -17.43 5.36 0.17
C ALA A 5 -18.39 5.91 1.23
N GLU A 6 -19.20 6.90 0.87
CA GLU A 6 -20.41 7.26 1.61
C GLU A 6 -21.52 6.28 1.22
N VAL A 7 -22.10 5.58 2.19
CA VAL A 7 -23.04 4.49 1.93
C VAL A 7 -24.18 4.47 2.95
N PRO A 8 -25.43 4.21 2.51
CA PRO A 8 -26.46 3.73 3.41
C PRO A 8 -26.06 2.38 3.99
N ALA A 9 -26.26 2.22 5.29
CA ALA A 9 -26.03 1.00 6.01
C ALA A 9 -27.31 0.52 6.71
N VAL A 10 -27.48 -0.80 6.81
CA VAL A 10 -28.53 -1.42 7.59
C VAL A 10 -27.87 -2.28 8.65
N PHE A 11 -28.17 -2.00 9.90
CA PHE A 11 -27.70 -2.74 11.07
C PHE A 11 -28.90 -3.39 11.79
N PRO A 12 -28.65 -4.32 12.73
CA PRO A 12 -29.71 -4.91 13.54
C PRO A 12 -30.53 -3.87 14.34
N ASP A 13 -29.93 -2.73 14.69
CA ASP A 13 -30.52 -1.63 15.45
C ASP A 13 -31.15 -0.52 14.58
N GLY A 14 -31.05 -0.61 13.25
CA GLY A 14 -31.69 0.32 12.32
C GLY A 14 -30.83 0.70 11.10
N GLU A 15 -31.36 1.60 10.28
CA GLU A 15 -30.61 2.18 9.15
C GLU A 15 -29.73 3.35 9.61
N ASP A 16 -28.60 3.55 8.92
CA ASP A 16 -27.66 4.64 9.16
C ASP A 16 -27.08 5.09 7.81
N LEU A 17 -26.49 6.28 7.77
CA LEU A 17 -25.78 6.79 6.60
C LEU A 17 -24.41 7.28 7.06
N GLY A 18 -23.36 6.87 6.36
CA GLY A 18 -22.05 7.37 6.68
C GLY A 18 -20.92 6.81 5.85
N ARG A 19 -19.71 7.19 6.27
CA ARG A 19 -18.48 6.86 5.57
C ARG A 19 -17.99 5.47 5.95
N LEU A 20 -17.97 4.58 4.97
CA LEU A 20 -17.32 3.28 5.07
C LEU A 20 -15.87 3.39 4.57
N GLN A 21 -14.93 2.79 5.29
CA GLN A 21 -13.51 2.78 4.96
C GLN A 21 -12.91 1.39 5.21
N LEU A 22 -12.19 0.85 4.22
CA LEU A 22 -11.38 -0.36 4.37
C LEU A 22 -9.90 0.03 4.55
N GLU A 23 -9.40 -0.14 5.78
CA GLU A 23 -8.03 0.19 6.18
C GLU A 23 -7.27 -1.08 6.58
N GLY A 24 -6.47 -1.63 5.65
CA GLY A 24 -5.81 -2.91 5.88
C GLY A 24 -6.85 -4.02 6.00
N ALA A 25 -6.84 -4.75 7.12
CA ALA A 25 -7.80 -5.81 7.43
C ALA A 25 -8.97 -5.34 8.32
N ARG A 26 -9.24 -4.02 8.35
CA ARG A 26 -10.30 -3.43 9.18
C ARG A 26 -11.29 -2.65 8.33
N LEU A 27 -12.57 -2.90 8.55
CA LEU A 27 -13.67 -2.14 7.98
C LEU A 27 -14.20 -1.17 9.03
N ILE A 28 -14.19 0.12 8.72
CA ILE A 28 -14.58 1.19 9.64
C ILE A 28 -15.76 1.91 9.02
N PHE A 29 -16.88 1.94 9.73
CA PHE A 29 -18.04 2.75 9.36
C PHE A 29 -18.18 3.93 10.32
N ARG A 30 -18.41 5.12 9.78
CA ARG A 30 -18.59 6.37 10.53
C ARG A 30 -19.90 7.03 10.08
N GLY A 31 -20.99 6.66 10.75
CA GLY A 31 -22.32 7.30 10.64
C GLY A 31 -22.71 7.96 11.96
N ALA A 32 -23.96 7.76 12.39
CA ALA A 32 -24.42 8.19 13.72
C ALA A 32 -23.57 7.58 14.85
N ALA A 33 -23.13 6.32 14.67
CA ALA A 33 -22.14 5.68 15.52
C ALA A 33 -20.93 5.21 14.71
N ARG A 34 -19.75 5.24 15.35
CA ARG A 34 -18.53 4.65 14.79
C ARG A 34 -18.53 3.15 15.06
N ARG A 35 -18.53 2.33 14.01
CA ARG A 35 -18.45 0.87 14.07
C ARG A 35 -17.14 0.40 13.42
N VAL A 36 -16.49 -0.61 14.00
CA VAL A 36 -15.22 -1.17 13.49
C VAL A 36 -15.36 -2.69 13.48
N TYR A 37 -15.03 -3.29 12.33
CA TYR A 37 -15.05 -4.73 12.12
C TYR A 37 -13.65 -5.19 11.69
N ASP A 38 -13.13 -6.22 12.35
CA ASP A 38 -11.83 -6.82 12.05
C ASP A 38 -11.83 -8.31 12.39
N GLY A 39 -10.79 -9.02 11.93
CA GLY A 39 -10.59 -10.43 12.21
C GLY A 39 -11.84 -11.27 11.91
N GLU A 40 -12.37 -11.93 12.94
CA GLU A 40 -13.53 -12.81 12.87
C GLU A 40 -14.80 -12.11 12.38
N ALA A 41 -14.98 -10.81 12.68
CA ALA A 41 -16.16 -10.05 12.24
C ALA A 41 -16.22 -9.85 10.72
N LEU A 42 -15.13 -10.14 10.00
CA LEU A 42 -15.06 -10.08 8.54
C LEU A 42 -15.00 -11.47 7.89
N LEU A 43 -14.88 -12.54 8.67
CA LEU A 43 -14.83 -13.91 8.14
C LEU A 43 -16.20 -14.32 7.59
N GLY A 44 -16.29 -14.50 6.28
CA GLY A 44 -17.56 -14.80 5.61
C GLY A 44 -18.29 -13.57 5.08
N VAL A 45 -17.62 -12.41 5.00
CA VAL A 45 -18.15 -11.27 4.25
C VAL A 45 -18.52 -11.68 2.81
N SER A 46 -19.62 -11.15 2.30
CA SER A 46 -20.10 -11.45 0.95
C SER A 46 -20.66 -10.23 0.25
N ALA A 47 -20.86 -10.33 -1.06
CA ALA A 47 -21.52 -9.32 -1.86
C ALA A 47 -22.78 -9.91 -2.50
N MET A 48 -23.94 -9.30 -2.27
CA MET A 48 -25.22 -9.77 -2.82
C MET A 48 -26.15 -8.58 -3.09
N GLY A 49 -26.73 -8.52 -4.30
CA GLY A 49 -27.72 -7.49 -4.66
C GLY A 49 -27.24 -6.05 -4.55
N GLY A 50 -25.93 -5.80 -4.63
CA GLY A 50 -25.32 -4.49 -4.44
C GLY A 50 -24.93 -4.14 -3.01
N ASP A 51 -25.16 -5.05 -2.07
CA ASP A 51 -24.79 -4.89 -0.67
C ASP A 51 -23.51 -5.67 -0.35
N LEU A 52 -22.60 -5.04 0.40
CA LEU A 52 -21.58 -5.77 1.16
C LEU A 52 -22.22 -6.21 2.48
N ILE A 53 -22.24 -7.51 2.74
CA ILE A 53 -22.93 -8.12 3.87
C ILE A 53 -21.91 -8.75 4.80
N LEU A 54 -21.92 -8.33 6.06
CA LEU A 54 -21.10 -8.90 7.12
C LEU A 54 -21.80 -10.11 7.79
N PRO A 55 -21.04 -10.99 8.47
CA PRO A 55 -21.60 -12.16 9.16
C PRO A 55 -22.63 -11.84 10.24
N ASP A 56 -22.54 -10.67 10.87
CA ASP A 56 -23.50 -10.19 11.88
C ASP A 56 -24.81 -9.64 11.28
N GLY A 57 -24.93 -9.66 9.95
CA GLY A 57 -26.09 -9.18 9.21
C GLY A 57 -26.01 -7.71 8.81
N ALA A 58 -24.96 -6.97 9.19
CA ALA A 58 -24.77 -5.60 8.74
C ALA A 58 -24.63 -5.53 7.21
N ARG A 59 -25.30 -4.56 6.57
CA ARG A 59 -25.30 -4.37 5.12
C ARG A 59 -24.86 -2.98 4.75
N PHE A 60 -24.03 -2.85 3.73
CA PHE A 60 -23.60 -1.57 3.17
C PHE A 60 -23.95 -1.49 1.68
N ARG A 61 -24.84 -0.57 1.32
CA ARG A 61 -25.36 -0.41 -0.05
C ARG A 61 -24.33 0.31 -0.92
N LEU A 62 -23.45 -0.45 -1.56
CA LEU A 62 -22.32 0.04 -2.38
C LEU A 62 -22.62 0.04 -3.89
N GLY A 63 -23.62 -0.73 -4.31
CA GLY A 63 -23.86 -1.12 -5.70
C GLY A 63 -23.02 -2.34 -6.10
N GLU A 64 -23.53 -3.16 -7.02
CA GLU A 64 -23.02 -4.51 -7.33
C GLU A 64 -21.51 -4.57 -7.54
N LYS A 65 -20.99 -3.72 -8.42
CA LYS A 65 -19.57 -3.66 -8.76
C LYS A 65 -18.70 -3.34 -7.54
N GLN A 66 -19.14 -2.38 -6.72
CA GLN A 66 -18.36 -1.99 -5.55
C GLN A 66 -18.49 -3.03 -4.43
N ALA A 67 -19.68 -3.54 -4.15
CA ALA A 67 -19.87 -4.59 -3.15
C ALA A 67 -18.97 -5.80 -3.43
N SER A 68 -18.96 -6.31 -4.67
CA SER A 68 -18.08 -7.40 -5.09
C SER A 68 -16.60 -7.04 -4.92
N ALA A 69 -16.19 -5.86 -5.39
CA ALA A 69 -14.80 -5.41 -5.27
C ALA A 69 -14.34 -5.13 -3.83
N TRP A 70 -15.26 -4.87 -2.90
CA TRP A 70 -14.96 -4.70 -1.48
C TRP A 70 -14.87 -6.06 -0.77
N ALA A 71 -15.79 -6.99 -1.04
CA ALA A 71 -15.72 -8.36 -0.52
C ALA A 71 -14.42 -9.05 -0.94
N ASP A 72 -14.07 -8.98 -2.24
CA ASP A 72 -12.80 -9.52 -2.75
C ASP A 72 -11.59 -8.90 -2.04
N ALA A 73 -11.58 -7.59 -1.81
CA ALA A 73 -10.46 -6.94 -1.13
C ALA A 73 -10.32 -7.32 0.34
N ILE A 74 -11.42 -7.71 1.01
CA ILE A 74 -11.42 -8.19 2.39
C ILE A 74 -10.96 -9.66 2.45
N LEU A 75 -11.51 -10.51 1.57
CA LEU A 75 -11.22 -11.95 1.55
C LEU A 75 -9.84 -12.27 0.95
N ASN A 76 -9.38 -11.47 -0.01
CA ASN A 76 -8.13 -11.65 -0.75
C ASN A 76 -7.24 -10.40 -0.58
N PRO A 77 -6.75 -10.11 0.63
CA PRO A 77 -5.96 -8.92 0.88
C PRO A 77 -4.65 -8.97 0.09
N LYS A 78 -4.34 -7.88 -0.62
CA LYS A 78 -3.08 -7.75 -1.36
C LYS A 78 -1.87 -7.95 -0.46
N THR A 79 -0.91 -8.75 -0.93
CA THR A 79 0.38 -8.92 -0.25
C THR A 79 1.20 -7.62 -0.31
N ARG A 80 2.29 -7.56 0.47
CA ARG A 80 3.27 -6.46 0.41
C ARG A 80 3.80 -6.28 -1.01
N LEU A 81 4.24 -7.35 -1.66
CA LEU A 81 4.75 -7.33 -3.03
C LEU A 81 3.74 -6.85 -4.07
N ASP A 82 2.45 -7.21 -3.93
CA ASP A 82 1.40 -6.73 -4.83
C ASP A 82 1.20 -5.22 -4.73
N LYS A 83 1.28 -4.67 -3.52
CA LYS A 83 1.19 -3.21 -3.28
C LYS A 83 2.39 -2.49 -3.85
N LEU A 84 3.57 -3.10 -3.73
CA LEU A 84 4.85 -2.59 -4.24
C LEU A 84 4.99 -2.74 -5.78
N GLY A 85 4.08 -3.49 -6.40
CA GLY A 85 4.06 -3.70 -7.85
C GLY A 85 5.12 -4.67 -8.35
N VAL A 86 5.60 -5.56 -7.48
CA VAL A 86 6.60 -6.58 -7.82
C VAL A 86 5.91 -7.75 -8.53
N LYS A 87 6.40 -8.09 -9.72
CA LYS A 87 5.90 -9.19 -10.55
C LYS A 87 6.97 -10.26 -10.72
N PRO A 88 6.60 -11.52 -10.94
CA PRO A 88 7.55 -12.57 -11.31
C PRO A 88 8.39 -12.17 -12.52
N GLY A 89 9.65 -12.59 -12.54
CA GLY A 89 10.61 -12.34 -13.64
C GLY A 89 11.25 -10.94 -13.65
N MET A 90 10.90 -10.05 -12.72
CA MET A 90 11.55 -8.74 -12.61
C MET A 90 12.97 -8.85 -12.02
N ALA A 91 13.85 -7.94 -12.41
CA ALA A 91 15.12 -7.71 -11.73
C ALA A 91 14.93 -6.73 -10.57
N VAL A 92 15.29 -7.13 -9.35
CA VAL A 92 15.09 -6.34 -8.13
C VAL A 92 16.42 -6.10 -7.43
N ALA A 93 16.70 -4.85 -7.08
CA ALA A 93 17.83 -4.49 -6.23
C ALA A 93 17.32 -4.05 -4.85
N ILE A 94 18.09 -4.37 -3.80
CA ILE A 94 17.83 -3.94 -2.42
C ILE A 94 19.10 -3.27 -1.91
N ARG A 95 18.98 -2.08 -1.32
CA ARG A 95 20.09 -1.33 -0.72
C ARG A 95 19.63 -0.69 0.57
N ASN A 96 20.41 -0.86 1.64
CA ASN A 96 20.13 -0.27 2.96
C ASN A 96 18.76 -0.64 3.55
N VAL A 97 18.14 -1.74 3.11
CA VAL A 97 16.92 -2.30 3.71
C VAL A 97 17.29 -3.64 4.32
N ASP A 98 17.22 -3.70 5.64
CA ASP A 98 17.50 -4.91 6.42
C ASP A 98 16.16 -5.59 6.77
N ASP A 99 15.74 -6.53 5.92
CA ASP A 99 14.45 -7.23 6.02
C ASP A 99 14.56 -8.60 5.32
N ASP A 100 14.99 -9.62 6.06
CA ASP A 100 15.13 -11.00 5.54
C ASP A 100 13.80 -11.53 4.98
N ALA A 101 12.67 -11.18 5.60
CA ALA A 101 11.36 -11.58 5.12
C ALA A 101 11.04 -11.00 3.73
N LEU A 102 11.55 -9.81 3.39
CA LEU A 102 11.43 -9.25 2.04
C LEU A 102 12.21 -10.12 1.04
N VAL A 103 13.41 -10.55 1.39
CA VAL A 103 14.25 -11.39 0.52
C VAL A 103 13.55 -12.73 0.24
N ASP A 104 12.97 -13.34 1.26
CA ASP A 104 12.20 -14.58 1.14
C ASP A 104 10.96 -14.38 0.25
N GLU A 105 10.19 -13.32 0.48
CA GLU A 105 9.01 -12.98 -0.34
C GLU A 105 9.38 -12.77 -1.82
N LEU A 106 10.48 -12.06 -2.08
CA LEU A 106 10.96 -11.78 -3.44
C LEU A 106 11.40 -13.07 -4.14
N THR A 107 12.13 -13.93 -3.43
CA THR A 107 12.56 -15.24 -3.94
C THR A 107 11.36 -16.11 -4.26
N ALA A 108 10.39 -16.21 -3.34
CA ALA A 108 9.15 -16.98 -3.55
C ALA A 108 8.29 -16.41 -4.70
N ARG A 109 8.33 -15.09 -4.94
CA ARG A 109 7.66 -14.44 -6.07
C ARG A 109 8.32 -14.75 -7.42
N GLY A 110 9.53 -15.30 -7.44
CA GLY A 110 10.27 -15.62 -8.66
C GLY A 110 10.88 -14.39 -9.34
N VAL A 111 11.38 -13.43 -8.55
CA VAL A 111 12.19 -12.32 -9.08
C VAL A 111 13.68 -12.71 -9.12
N THR A 112 14.49 -11.96 -9.86
CA THR A 112 15.95 -12.08 -9.82
C THR A 112 16.52 -10.95 -8.98
N LEU A 113 17.27 -11.27 -7.92
CA LEU A 113 17.99 -10.27 -7.15
C LEU A 113 19.26 -9.85 -7.88
N VAL A 114 19.48 -8.55 -8.02
CA VAL A 114 20.61 -7.97 -8.77
C VAL A 114 21.19 -6.75 -8.04
N ASP A 115 22.48 -6.48 -8.26
CA ASP A 115 23.14 -5.28 -7.71
C ASP A 115 22.97 -4.04 -8.61
N THR A 116 22.83 -4.27 -9.91
CA THR A 116 22.72 -3.23 -10.96
C THR A 116 21.69 -3.64 -12.03
N ARG A 117 21.24 -2.68 -12.85
CA ARG A 117 20.25 -2.89 -13.93
C ARG A 117 18.94 -3.57 -13.45
N PHE A 118 18.30 -2.95 -12.47
CA PHE A 118 17.03 -3.40 -11.90
C PHE A 118 15.82 -2.78 -12.62
N ASP A 119 14.67 -3.47 -12.53
CA ASP A 119 13.35 -2.91 -12.78
C ASP A 119 12.81 -2.17 -11.55
N ILE A 120 13.13 -2.67 -10.35
CA ILE A 120 12.73 -2.09 -9.07
C ILE A 120 13.93 -2.04 -8.13
N LEU A 121 14.17 -0.88 -7.51
CA LEU A 121 15.08 -0.72 -6.39
C LEU A 121 14.29 -0.47 -5.10
N PHE A 122 14.59 -1.21 -4.04
CA PHE A 122 14.25 -0.86 -2.67
C PHE A 122 15.47 -0.19 -2.03
N TYR A 123 15.33 1.07 -1.63
CA TYR A 123 16.41 1.88 -1.07
C TYR A 123 16.03 2.41 0.31
N GLY A 124 16.70 1.95 1.36
CA GLY A 124 16.53 2.46 2.71
C GLY A 124 17.18 3.83 2.88
N ALA A 125 16.40 4.79 3.36
CA ALA A 125 16.88 6.13 3.68
C ALA A 125 16.01 6.75 4.79
N ASP A 126 16.67 7.25 5.82
CA ASP A 126 16.07 7.83 7.03
C ASP A 126 16.46 9.30 7.23
N THR A 127 17.23 9.87 6.30
CA THR A 127 17.68 11.26 6.25
C THR A 127 17.70 11.81 4.82
N VAL A 128 17.67 13.14 4.67
CA VAL A 128 17.74 13.79 3.35
C VAL A 128 19.05 13.50 2.64
N ALA A 129 20.16 13.42 3.38
CA ALA A 129 21.49 13.12 2.84
C ALA A 129 21.56 11.71 2.23
N GLU A 130 20.95 10.71 2.88
CA GLU A 130 20.86 9.36 2.33
C GLU A 130 20.03 9.32 1.05
N VAL A 131 18.90 10.04 1.00
CA VAL A 131 18.12 10.17 -0.24
C VAL A 131 18.96 10.80 -1.36
N GLN A 132 19.73 11.84 -1.06
CA GLN A 132 20.64 12.47 -2.02
C GLN A 132 21.75 11.53 -2.51
N GLY A 133 22.11 10.51 -1.72
CA GLY A 133 23.02 9.43 -2.11
C GLY A 133 22.56 8.62 -3.33
N LEU A 134 21.29 8.73 -3.74
CA LEU A 134 20.78 8.12 -4.97
C LEU A 134 21.26 8.81 -6.24
N ALA A 135 21.83 10.02 -6.18
CA ALA A 135 22.13 10.85 -7.36
C ALA A 135 22.88 10.09 -8.47
N GLY A 136 24.02 9.47 -8.15
CA GLY A 136 24.81 8.72 -9.13
C GLY A 136 24.08 7.48 -9.69
N LEU A 137 23.19 6.87 -8.90
CA LEU A 137 22.38 5.76 -9.38
C LEU A 137 21.28 6.23 -10.35
N MET A 138 20.73 7.43 -10.13
CA MET A 138 19.68 7.97 -10.98
C MET A 138 20.18 8.28 -12.39
N GLU A 139 21.45 8.61 -12.57
CA GLU A 139 22.04 8.84 -13.89
C GLU A 139 21.96 7.58 -14.76
N VAL A 140 22.33 6.42 -14.21
CA VAL A 140 22.40 5.14 -14.93
C VAL A 140 21.12 4.32 -14.87
N MET A 141 20.11 4.76 -14.09
CA MET A 141 18.85 4.06 -13.94
C MET A 141 18.06 3.98 -15.27
N ALA A 142 17.51 2.81 -15.59
CA ALA A 142 16.70 2.64 -16.79
C ALA A 142 15.43 3.53 -16.76
N PRO A 143 14.95 4.06 -17.90
CA PRO A 143 13.80 4.98 -17.92
C PRO A 143 12.50 4.44 -17.31
N LYS A 144 12.30 3.11 -17.35
CA LYS A 144 11.10 2.45 -16.80
C LYS A 144 11.29 1.89 -15.38
N ALA A 145 12.51 1.96 -14.84
CA ALA A 145 12.78 1.46 -13.51
C ALA A 145 12.09 2.32 -12.45
N ALA A 146 11.72 1.69 -11.35
CA ALA A 146 11.13 2.37 -10.21
C ALA A 146 12.00 2.24 -8.98
N VAL A 147 11.96 3.28 -8.14
CA VAL A 147 12.63 3.32 -6.85
C VAL A 147 11.59 3.40 -5.77
N TRP A 148 11.64 2.49 -4.81
CA TRP A 148 10.95 2.59 -3.54
C TRP A 148 11.94 3.10 -2.50
N ILE A 149 11.76 4.32 -2.03
CA ILE A 149 12.49 4.82 -0.86
C ILE A 149 11.75 4.32 0.38
N VAL A 150 12.44 3.55 1.21
CA VAL A 150 11.90 2.90 2.41
C VAL A 150 12.46 3.63 3.63
N SER A 151 11.59 4.09 4.54
CA SER A 151 11.97 4.86 5.71
C SER A 151 11.14 4.48 6.94
N ARG A 152 11.65 4.80 8.14
CA ARG A 152 10.91 4.64 9.40
C ARG A 152 9.67 5.51 9.40
N LYS A 153 8.57 4.99 9.97
CA LYS A 153 7.32 5.73 10.13
C LYS A 153 6.86 5.80 11.58
N GLY A 154 5.83 6.63 11.82
CA GLY A 154 5.25 6.80 13.15
C GLY A 154 6.21 7.50 14.10
N LYS A 155 6.28 7.06 15.36
CA LYS A 155 7.10 7.70 16.40
C LYS A 155 8.61 7.57 16.16
N ALA A 156 9.03 6.59 15.36
CA ALA A 156 10.44 6.36 15.03
C ALA A 156 10.87 7.06 13.73
N ALA A 157 9.98 7.82 13.08
CA ALA A 157 10.29 8.53 11.85
C ALA A 157 11.36 9.61 12.11
N THR A 158 12.46 9.54 11.36
CA THR A 158 13.56 10.51 11.40
C THR A 158 13.55 11.46 10.19
N ILE A 159 12.74 11.13 9.18
CA ILE A 159 12.49 11.94 7.99
C ILE A 159 10.99 11.91 7.68
N LYS A 160 10.44 13.05 7.25
CA LYS A 160 9.04 13.15 6.81
C LYS A 160 8.91 12.79 5.33
N ASP A 161 7.77 12.23 4.94
CA ASP A 161 7.45 11.94 3.54
C ASP A 161 7.67 13.16 2.61
N VAL A 162 7.29 14.36 3.05
CA VAL A 162 7.50 15.60 2.28
C VAL A 162 8.98 15.93 2.03
N GLU A 163 9.86 15.58 2.97
CA GLU A 163 11.30 15.78 2.84
C GLU A 163 11.89 14.76 1.86
N VAL A 164 11.44 13.50 1.93
CA VAL A 164 11.79 12.47 0.94
C VAL A 164 11.36 12.89 -0.46
N MET A 165 10.11 13.33 -0.63
CA MET A 165 9.59 13.79 -1.92
C MET A 165 10.38 14.97 -2.46
N THR A 166 10.70 15.95 -1.62
CA THR A 166 11.47 17.14 -2.01
C THR A 166 12.88 16.76 -2.45
N ALA A 167 13.58 15.92 -1.68
CA ALA A 167 14.92 15.44 -2.00
C ALA A 167 14.94 14.59 -3.29
N ALA A 168 13.99 13.66 -3.45
CA ALA A 168 13.88 12.84 -4.65
C ALA A 168 13.53 13.67 -5.90
N LYS A 169 12.68 14.70 -5.75
CA LYS A 169 12.34 15.62 -6.85
C LYS A 169 13.57 16.41 -7.35
N ALA A 170 14.47 16.81 -6.45
CA ALA A 170 15.74 17.43 -6.82
C ALA A 170 16.66 16.49 -7.64
N LEU A 171 16.44 15.18 -7.57
CA LEU A 171 17.11 14.16 -8.39
C LEU A 171 16.37 13.85 -9.71
N GLY A 172 15.35 14.62 -10.07
CA GLY A 172 14.57 14.41 -11.29
C GLY A 172 13.57 13.26 -11.21
N LEU A 173 13.20 12.84 -9.99
CA LEU A 173 12.19 11.83 -9.75
C LEU A 173 10.80 12.43 -9.54
N VAL A 174 9.78 11.63 -9.83
CA VAL A 174 8.37 11.96 -9.55
C VAL A 174 7.78 10.83 -8.73
N ASP A 175 7.14 11.19 -7.62
CA ASP A 175 6.42 10.24 -6.77
C ASP A 175 5.10 9.81 -7.42
N SER A 176 4.65 8.60 -7.10
CA SER A 176 3.40 8.06 -7.67
C SER A 176 2.56 7.28 -6.66
N ARG A 177 3.15 6.83 -5.55
CA ARG A 177 2.46 6.02 -4.56
C ARG A 177 3.19 6.02 -3.24
N VAL A 178 2.43 5.93 -2.15
CA VAL A 178 2.94 5.61 -0.81
C VAL A 178 2.26 4.33 -0.32
N VAL A 179 3.01 3.44 0.31
CA VAL A 179 2.49 2.21 0.92
C VAL A 179 3.11 1.97 2.29
N GLY A 180 2.34 1.41 3.22
CA GLY A 180 2.93 0.81 4.41
C GLY A 180 3.77 -0.40 3.99
N PHE A 181 5.06 -0.36 4.30
CA PHE A 181 6.02 -1.40 3.92
C PHE A 181 6.05 -2.52 4.97
N SER A 182 6.09 -2.15 6.24
CA SER A 182 6.01 -3.05 7.41
C SER A 182 5.28 -2.32 8.55
N PRO A 183 5.13 -2.90 9.76
CA PRO A 183 4.62 -2.15 10.91
C PRO A 183 5.43 -0.89 11.23
N THR A 184 6.75 -0.90 10.98
CA THR A 184 7.70 0.16 11.35
C THR A 184 8.19 0.99 10.16
N LEU A 185 7.96 0.54 8.92
CA LEU A 185 8.44 1.20 7.71
C LEU A 185 7.30 1.66 6.79
N THR A 186 7.54 2.75 6.08
CA THR A 186 6.77 3.22 4.92
C THR A 186 7.64 3.14 3.67
N ALA A 187 7.02 3.09 2.49
CA ALA A 187 7.74 3.15 1.22
C ALA A 187 7.05 4.12 0.26
N LEU A 188 7.84 5.00 -0.35
CA LEU A 188 7.41 5.95 -1.37
C LEU A 188 7.97 5.54 -2.73
N ARG A 189 7.09 5.45 -3.73
CA ARG A 189 7.45 5.04 -5.09
C ARG A 189 7.77 6.23 -5.96
N PHE A 190 8.91 6.15 -6.64
CA PHE A 190 9.41 7.12 -7.57
C PHE A 190 9.74 6.50 -8.92
N THR A 191 9.63 7.30 -9.98
CA THR A 191 10.12 6.99 -11.32
C THR A 191 10.82 8.21 -11.91
N LYS A 192 11.66 8.03 -12.94
CA LYS A 192 12.21 9.17 -13.69
C LYS A 192 11.08 10.04 -14.22
N ARG A 193 11.23 11.36 -14.07
CA ARG A 193 10.36 12.31 -14.77
C ARG A 193 10.50 12.08 -16.27
N ARG A 194 9.38 11.92 -16.97
CA ARG A 194 9.43 11.92 -18.44
C ARG A 194 9.82 13.34 -18.90
N PRO A 195 10.69 13.46 -19.91
CA PRO A 195 11.01 14.75 -20.52
C PRO A 195 9.76 15.42 -21.09
#